data_AF-A0A150WR51-F1
#
_entry.id   AF-A0A150WR51-F1
#
_cell.length_a   1.000
_cell.length_b   1.000
_cell.length_c   1.000
_cell.angle_alpha   90.00
_cell.angle_beta   90.00
_cell.angle_gamma   90.00
#
_symmetry.space_group_name_H-M   'P 1'
#
loop_
_entity.id
_entity.type
_entity.pdbx_description
1 polymer ?
#
loop_
_entity_poly.entity_id
_entity_poly.type
_entity_poly.pdbx_seq_one_letter_code
_entity_poly.pdbx_strand_id
1 'polypeptide(L)'
;MIKSIVEIDADLQDLVPQFVENRKKDIETLRALVQKDDLNAISQLAHKIKGAAAGYGFNELSELAAQMEKASKGNDHDPLPELVKRMETHFLNIEIRYVNM
;
A
#
# COMPACT_ATOMS: atom_id res chain seq x y z
N MET A 1 -3.06 3.32 20.97
CA MET A 1 -3.22 3.35 19.51
C MET A 1 -4.16 2.24 19.12
N ILE A 2 -5.19 2.53 18.30
CA ILE A 2 -6.10 1.52 17.77
C ILE A 2 -5.40 0.90 16.57
N LYS A 3 -5.16 -0.41 16.59
CA LYS A 3 -4.60 -1.14 15.44
C LYS A 3 -5.70 -1.44 14.43
N SER A 4 -5.43 -1.27 13.15
CA SER A 4 -6.33 -1.72 12.08
C SER A 4 -6.19 -3.22 11.91
N ILE A 5 -7.28 -3.97 12.11
CA ILE A 5 -7.26 -5.42 11.90
C ILE A 5 -7.40 -5.71 10.41
N VAL A 6 -6.53 -6.55 9.89
CA VAL A 6 -6.61 -7.09 8.52
C VAL A 6 -6.82 -8.59 8.63
N GLU A 7 -7.97 -9.05 8.15
CA GLU A 7 -8.30 -10.47 8.08
C GLU A 7 -7.79 -11.04 6.76
N ILE A 8 -6.96 -12.07 6.84
CA ILE A 8 -6.34 -12.73 5.70
C ILE A 8 -6.72 -14.20 5.74
N ASP A 9 -6.97 -14.79 4.58
CA ASP A 9 -7.17 -16.23 4.45
C ASP A 9 -5.96 -16.99 5.04
N ALA A 10 -6.24 -17.97 5.90
CA ALA A 10 -5.22 -18.81 6.52
C ALA A 10 -4.35 -19.55 5.50
N ASP A 11 -4.90 -19.87 4.31
CA ASP A 11 -4.14 -20.51 3.21
C ASP A 11 -3.02 -19.60 2.66
N LEU A 12 -3.10 -18.29 2.88
CA LEU A 12 -2.08 -17.32 2.46
C LEU A 12 -1.01 -17.05 3.52
N GLN A 13 -1.12 -17.65 4.72
CA GLN A 13 -0.26 -17.33 5.87
C GLN A 13 1.24 -17.40 5.55
N ASP A 14 1.68 -18.39 4.79
CA ASP A 14 3.10 -18.57 4.45
C ASP A 14 3.63 -17.51 3.47
N LEU A 15 2.74 -16.83 2.74
CA LEU A 15 3.08 -15.80 1.76
C LEU A 15 3.09 -14.39 2.38
N VAL A 16 2.35 -14.19 3.47
CA VAL A 16 2.18 -12.88 4.12
C VAL A 16 3.51 -12.25 4.59
N PRO A 17 4.46 -12.97 5.21
CA PRO A 17 5.72 -12.36 5.63
C PRO A 17 6.49 -11.70 4.47
N GLN A 18 6.59 -12.39 3.34
CA GLN A 18 7.26 -11.87 2.15
C GLN A 18 6.48 -10.69 1.54
N PHE A 19 5.15 -10.79 1.52
CA PHE A 19 4.30 -9.69 1.09
C PHE A 19 4.56 -8.42 1.94
N VAL A 20 4.60 -8.56 3.26
CA VAL A 20 4.82 -7.44 4.19
C VAL A 20 6.19 -6.80 3.98
N GLU A 21 7.24 -7.60 3.85
CA GLU A 21 8.58 -7.08 3.58
C GLU A 21 8.64 -6.32 2.24
N ASN A 22 8.00 -6.86 1.20
CA ASN A 22 7.93 -6.21 -0.11
C ASN A 22 7.18 -4.88 -0.04
N ARG A 23 6.07 -4.79 0.70
CA ARG A 23 5.31 -3.55 0.87
C ARG A 23 6.08 -2.48 1.63
N LYS A 24 6.91 -2.85 2.62
CA LYS A 24 7.82 -1.90 3.29
C LYS A 24 8.80 -1.27 2.28
N LYS A 25 9.40 -2.08 1.40
CA LYS A 25 10.32 -1.60 0.36
C LYS A 25 9.61 -0.71 -0.67
N ASP A 26 8.39 -1.07 -1.04
CA ASP A 26 7.59 -0.27 -1.97
C ASP A 26 7.20 1.08 -1.38
N ILE A 27 6.84 1.15 -0.09
CA ILE A 27 6.52 2.42 0.59
C ILE A 27 7.74 3.34 0.65
N GLU A 28 8.92 2.81 0.97
CA GLU A 28 10.17 3.59 0.92
C GLU A 28 10.48 4.08 -0.50
N THR A 29 10.21 3.25 -1.52
CA THR A 29 10.36 3.65 -2.92
C THR A 29 9.38 4.75 -3.30
N LEU A 30 8.10 4.65 -2.90
CA LEU A 30 7.11 5.71 -3.12
C LEU A 30 7.54 7.03 -2.49
N ARG A 31 8.06 7.02 -1.26
CA ARG A 31 8.58 8.21 -0.59
C ARG A 31 9.69 8.88 -1.41
N ALA A 32 10.63 8.09 -1.92
CA ALA A 32 11.72 8.60 -2.75
C ALA A 32 11.23 9.12 -4.11
N LEU A 33 10.23 8.48 -4.72
CA LEU A 33 9.66 8.91 -6.00
C LEU A 33 8.87 10.22 -5.86
N VAL A 34 8.12 10.40 -4.77
CA VAL A 34 7.42 11.66 -4.46
C VAL A 34 8.41 12.82 -4.33
N GLN A 35 9.56 12.62 -3.67
CA GLN A 35 10.60 13.65 -3.58
C GLN A 35 11.22 14.03 -4.92
N LYS A 36 11.12 13.15 -5.93
CA LYS A 36 11.65 13.36 -7.28
C LYS A 36 10.60 13.81 -8.27
N ASP A 37 9.34 13.96 -7.83
CA ASP A 37 8.20 14.27 -8.69
C ASP A 37 8.04 13.30 -9.89
N ASP A 38 8.46 12.04 -9.74
CA ASP A 38 8.38 11.03 -10.81
C ASP A 38 6.99 10.37 -10.85
N LEU A 39 6.01 11.13 -11.32
CA LEU A 39 4.60 10.71 -11.38
C LEU A 39 4.38 9.41 -12.16
N ASN A 40 5.14 9.19 -13.23
CA ASN A 40 5.00 7.97 -14.02
C ASN A 40 5.41 6.74 -13.20
N ALA A 41 6.57 6.80 -12.53
CA ALA A 41 7.01 5.72 -11.65
C ALA A 41 6.06 5.53 -10.45
N ILE A 42 5.54 6.62 -9.87
CA ILE A 42 4.56 6.55 -8.78
C ILE A 42 3.30 5.82 -9.26
N SER A 43 2.77 6.17 -10.44
CA SER A 43 1.58 5.55 -11.00
C SER A 43 1.76 4.04 -11.20
N GLN A 44 2.90 3.62 -11.76
CA GLN A 44 3.20 2.21 -12.00
C GLN A 44 3.34 1.42 -10.70
N LEU A 45 4.06 1.97 -9.71
CA LEU A 45 4.25 1.33 -8.43
C LEU A 45 2.94 1.25 -7.63
N ALA A 46 2.17 2.34 -7.61
CA ALA A 46 0.85 2.39 -6.99
C ALA A 46 -0.11 1.35 -7.61
N HIS A 47 -0.13 1.22 -8.95
CA HIS A 47 -0.92 0.20 -9.62
C HIS A 47 -0.55 -1.23 -9.17
N LYS A 48 0.76 -1.52 -9.07
CA LYS A 48 1.27 -2.81 -8.60
C LYS A 48 0.87 -3.08 -7.14
N ILE A 49 1.04 -2.11 -6.25
CA ILE A 49 0.66 -2.23 -4.84
C ILE A 49 -0.83 -2.49 -4.72
N LYS A 50 -1.67 -1.74 -5.45
CA LYS A 50 -3.12 -1.91 -5.46
C LYS A 50 -3.53 -3.34 -5.78
N GLY A 51 -3.04 -3.88 -6.90
CA GLY A 51 -3.38 -5.25 -7.33
C GLY A 51 -2.91 -6.30 -6.32
N ALA A 52 -1.68 -6.16 -5.80
CA ALA A 52 -1.15 -7.08 -4.81
C ALA A 52 -1.92 -7.00 -3.47
N ALA A 53 -2.23 -5.80 -2.98
CA ALA A 53 -2.91 -5.59 -1.71
C ALA A 53 -4.33 -6.15 -1.71
N ALA A 54 -5.09 -5.94 -2.79
CA ALA A 54 -6.42 -6.49 -2.96
C ALA A 54 -6.44 -8.02 -2.88
N GLY A 55 -5.47 -8.68 -3.51
CA GLY A 55 -5.39 -10.16 -3.53
C GLY A 55 -5.11 -10.80 -2.16
N TYR A 56 -4.61 -10.05 -1.19
CA TYR A 56 -4.29 -10.53 0.16
C TYR A 56 -5.24 -9.98 1.24
N GLY A 57 -6.28 -9.23 0.87
CA GLY A 57 -7.24 -8.64 1.83
C GLY A 57 -6.82 -7.30 2.45
N PHE A 58 -5.73 -6.68 2.00
CA PHE A 58 -5.27 -5.37 2.46
C PHE A 58 -6.05 -4.23 1.77
N ASN A 59 -7.35 -4.15 2.04
CA ASN A 59 -8.27 -3.25 1.33
C ASN A 59 -7.89 -1.77 1.44
N GLU A 60 -7.57 -1.28 2.64
CA GLU A 60 -7.16 0.11 2.85
C GLU A 60 -5.85 0.45 2.12
N LEU A 61 -4.89 -0.49 2.11
CA LEU A 61 -3.64 -0.34 1.35
C LEU A 61 -3.92 -0.26 -0.16
N SER A 62 -4.83 -1.08 -0.66
CA SER A 62 -5.27 -1.05 -2.05
C SER A 62 -5.94 0.28 -2.41
N GLU A 63 -6.81 0.79 -1.54
CA GLU A 63 -7.52 2.06 -1.76
C GLU A 63 -6.56 3.26 -1.77
N LEU A 64 -5.64 3.34 -0.81
CA LEU A 64 -4.61 4.39 -0.79
C LEU A 64 -3.72 4.35 -2.04
N ALA A 65 -3.36 3.14 -2.51
CA ALA A 65 -2.62 2.98 -3.75
C ALA A 65 -3.44 3.41 -4.98
N ALA A 66 -4.74 3.13 -5.02
CA ALA A 66 -5.62 3.59 -6.09
C ALA A 66 -5.71 5.13 -6.15
N GLN A 67 -5.76 5.80 -5.00
CA GLN A 67 -5.75 7.26 -4.91
C GLN A 67 -4.42 7.85 -5.44
N MET A 68 -3.28 7.27 -5.08
CA MET A 68 -1.98 7.68 -5.62
C MET A 68 -1.88 7.48 -7.12
N GLU A 69 -2.33 6.33 -7.63
CA GLU A 69 -2.33 6.02 -9.06
C GLU A 69 -3.16 7.06 -9.84
N LYS A 70 -4.35 7.40 -9.31
CA LYS A 70 -5.24 8.40 -9.90
C LYS A 70 -4.62 9.80 -9.90
N ALA A 71 -4.10 10.25 -8.75
CA ALA A 71 -3.45 11.56 -8.64
C ALA A 71 -2.25 11.67 -9.60
N SER A 72 -1.42 10.65 -9.65
CA SER A 72 -0.25 10.61 -10.54
C SER A 72 -0.64 10.64 -12.02
N LYS A 73 -1.69 9.91 -12.43
CA LYS A 73 -2.23 9.97 -13.81
C LYS A 73 -2.87 11.31 -14.14
N GLY A 74 -3.38 12.02 -13.14
CA GLY A 74 -3.94 13.36 -13.27
C GLY A 74 -2.90 14.49 -13.24
N ASN A 75 -1.61 14.18 -13.09
CA ASN A 75 -0.54 15.14 -12.79
C ASN A 75 -0.80 16.00 -11.55
N ASP A 76 -1.47 15.43 -10.55
CA ASP A 76 -1.79 16.08 -9.28
C ASP A 76 -0.77 15.66 -8.21
N HIS A 77 0.14 16.59 -7.89
CA HIS A 77 1.23 16.36 -6.93
C HIS A 77 0.79 16.57 -5.48
N ASP A 78 -0.15 17.48 -5.25
CA ASP A 78 -0.56 17.96 -3.94
C ASP A 78 -0.95 16.84 -2.96
N PRO A 79 -1.72 15.81 -3.35
CA PRO A 79 -2.13 14.77 -2.41
C PRO A 79 -1.04 13.70 -2.17
N LEU A 80 -0.04 13.56 -3.04
CA LEU A 80 0.87 12.41 -3.03
C LEU A 80 1.69 12.27 -1.73
N PRO A 81 2.29 13.33 -1.16
CA PRO A 81 3.04 13.20 0.09
C PRO A 81 2.17 12.71 1.26
N GLU A 82 0.94 13.23 1.37
CA GLU A 82 0.02 12.86 2.44
C GLU A 82 -0.52 11.44 2.24
N LEU A 83 -0.83 11.05 1.00
CA LEU A 83 -1.25 9.68 0.70
C LEU A 83 -0.17 8.67 1.08
N VAL A 84 1.11 8.93 0.75
CA VAL A 84 2.22 8.03 1.08
C VAL A 84 2.40 7.93 2.60
N LYS A 85 2.31 9.06 3.32
CA LYS A 85 2.37 9.09 4.78
C LYS A 85 1.21 8.32 5.43
N ARG A 86 -0.01 8.46 4.90
CA ARG A 86 -1.18 7.70 5.36
C ARG A 86 -0.99 6.21 5.12
N MET A 87 -0.47 5.83 3.96
CA MET A 87 -0.14 4.43 3.63
C MET A 87 0.87 3.86 4.62
N GLU A 88 1.99 4.55 4.86
CA GLU A 88 3.01 4.15 5.83
C GLU A 88 2.43 4.01 7.24
N THR A 89 1.69 5.02 7.70
CA THR A 89 1.09 5.04 9.05
C THR A 89 0.11 3.90 9.22
N HIS A 90 -0.78 3.68 8.26
CA HIS A 90 -1.73 2.57 8.30
C HIS A 90 -0.99 1.23 8.32
N PHE A 91 -0.08 1.03 7.36
CA PHE A 91 0.61 -0.25 7.17
C PHE A 91 1.49 -0.66 8.35
N LEU A 92 2.09 0.30 9.06
CA LEU A 92 2.87 0.03 10.28
C LEU A 92 2.00 -0.27 11.51
N ASN A 93 0.70 0.05 11.47
CA ASN A 93 -0.23 -0.10 12.60
C ASN A 93 -1.30 -1.18 12.37
N ILE A 94 -1.05 -2.13 11.48
CA ILE A 94 -1.96 -3.25 11.27
C ILE A 94 -1.74 -4.39 12.27
N GLU A 95 -2.83 -5.10 12.56
CA GLU A 95 -2.81 -6.41 13.19
C GLU A 95 -3.35 -7.43 12.18
N ILE A 96 -2.53 -8.40 11.80
CA ILE A 96 -2.93 -9.45 10.87
C ILE A 96 -3.60 -10.57 11.65
N ARG A 97 -4.78 -10.98 11.21
CA ARG A 97 -5.50 -12.15 11.72
C ARG A 97 -5.79 -13.11 10.60
N TYR A 98 -5.39 -14.36 10.79
CA TYR A 98 -5.70 -15.42 9.85
C TYR A 98 -7.09 -15.99 10.16
N VAL A 99 -7.94 -16.05 9.16
CA VAL A 99 -9.29 -16.57 9.24
C VAL A 99 -9.48 -17.63 8.16
N ASN A 100 -10.25 -18.68 8.45
CA ASN A 100 -10.65 -19.64 7.43
C ASN A 100 -11.85 -19.03 6.70
N MET A 101 -11.68 -18.70 5.42
CA MET A 101 -12.72 -18.11 4.56
C MET A 101 -13.47 -19.17 3.75
#